data_AF-A0A087UF15-F1
#
_entry.id   AF-A0A087UF15-F1
#
_cell.length_a   1.000
_cell.length_b   1.000
_cell.length_c   1.000
_cell.angle_alpha   90.00
_cell.angle_beta   90.00
_cell.angle_gamma   90.00
#
_symmetry.space_group_name_H-M   'P 1'
#
loop_
_entity.id
_entity.type
_entity.pdbx_description
1 polymer ?
#
loop_
_entity_poly.entity_id
_entity_poly.type
_entity_poly.pdbx_seq_one_letter_code
_entity_poly.pdbx_strand_id
1 'polypeptide(L)'
;MDHPDLIFHCCWNWNGSRLVTTCKDKKIRIFDPRSGKLKIEAMGHDGAKPQKAIYLRNGHLLTVGFSRMSERQYALRKESALSDPIILETLDTTNGVLYPFYDPDVNLLYLCAKGDSNIRYFEITDEAPYIHYISTYQSSEPQRGMGMMPKRGCDVRNCE
;
A
#
# COMPACT_ATOMS: atom_id res chain seq x y z
N MET A 1 17.63 -11.83 6.60
CA MET A 1 16.30 -11.52 6.02
C MET A 1 16.06 -12.55 4.95
N ASP A 2 15.37 -13.62 5.30
CA ASP A 2 15.15 -14.76 4.42
C ASP A 2 13.69 -14.83 4.01
N HIS A 3 13.45 -15.18 2.76
CA HIS A 3 12.13 -15.29 2.15
C HIS A 3 12.09 -16.57 1.30
N PRO A 4 11.04 -17.40 1.44
CA PRO A 4 10.99 -18.69 0.75
C PRO A 4 10.62 -18.59 -0.74
N ASP A 5 10.22 -17.41 -1.22
CA ASP A 5 9.78 -17.17 -2.59
C ASP A 5 10.00 -15.69 -2.97
N LEU A 6 9.55 -15.29 -4.17
CA LEU A 6 9.70 -13.97 -4.74
C LEU A 6 9.15 -12.86 -3.82
N ILE A 7 10.00 -11.89 -3.53
CA ILE A 7 9.62 -10.66 -2.84
C ILE A 7 8.92 -9.73 -3.85
N PHE A 8 7.69 -9.30 -3.55
CA PHE A 8 6.89 -8.44 -4.42
C PHE A 8 7.06 -6.94 -4.15
N HIS A 9 7.37 -6.59 -2.90
CA HIS A 9 7.53 -5.20 -2.47
C HIS A 9 8.38 -5.12 -1.21
N CYS A 10 9.07 -4.00 -1.05
CA CYS A 10 9.68 -3.60 0.21
C CYS A 10 9.44 -2.09 0.45
N CYS A 11 9.31 -1.70 1.71
CA CYS A 11 9.13 -0.31 2.09
C CYS A 11 9.75 -0.05 3.46
N TRP A 12 10.49 1.05 3.58
CA TRP A 12 11.00 1.54 4.85
C TRP A 12 9.87 2.18 5.65
N ASN A 13 9.88 2.02 6.98
CA ASN A 13 9.10 2.93 7.81
C ASN A 13 9.73 4.32 7.84
N TRP A 14 9.00 5.27 8.40
CA TRP A 14 9.34 6.68 8.28
C TRP A 14 10.71 7.08 8.85
N ASN A 15 11.16 6.41 9.91
CA ASN A 15 12.48 6.64 10.53
C ASN A 15 13.57 5.65 10.09
N GLY A 16 13.28 4.78 9.10
CA GLY A 16 14.23 3.79 8.59
C GLY A 16 14.60 2.65 9.55
N SER A 17 13.94 2.54 10.71
CA SER A 17 14.24 1.49 11.70
C SER A 17 13.55 0.15 11.42
N ARG A 18 12.63 0.10 10.45
CA ARG A 18 11.89 -1.10 10.03
C ARG A 18 11.83 -1.20 8.52
N LEU A 19 11.94 -2.42 8.02
CA LEU A 19 11.67 -2.75 6.63
C LEU A 19 10.46 -3.69 6.58
N VAL A 20 9.37 -3.27 5.92
CA VAL A 20 8.28 -4.18 5.57
C VAL A 20 8.56 -4.79 4.20
N THR A 21 8.22 -6.06 4.04
CA THR A 21 8.28 -6.78 2.76
C THR A 21 7.00 -7.59 2.55
N THR A 22 6.63 -7.79 1.29
CA THR A 22 5.59 -8.75 0.88
C THR A 22 6.19 -9.82 -0.01
N CYS A 23 5.70 -11.05 0.11
CA CYS A 23 6.25 -12.22 -0.58
C CYS A 23 5.14 -13.04 -1.24
N LYS A 24 5.53 -13.83 -2.25
CA LYS A 24 4.65 -14.74 -2.98
C LYS A 24 4.07 -15.87 -2.14
N ASP A 25 4.68 -16.17 -0.99
CA ASP A 25 4.09 -17.04 0.04
C ASP A 25 2.91 -16.41 0.80
N LYS A 26 2.42 -15.25 0.32
CA LYS A 26 1.29 -14.45 0.82
C LYS A 26 1.53 -13.75 2.16
N LYS A 27 2.74 -13.83 2.71
CA LYS A 27 3.05 -13.23 4.01
C LYS A 27 3.59 -11.81 3.89
N ILE A 28 3.22 -10.99 4.87
CA ILE A 28 3.81 -9.68 5.13
C ILE A 28 4.81 -9.86 6.28
N ARG A 29 6.01 -9.32 6.14
CA ARG A 29 7.09 -9.43 7.13
C ARG A 29 7.67 -8.07 7.45
N ILE A 30 7.91 -7.83 8.73
CA ILE A 30 8.59 -6.64 9.22
C ILE A 30 9.90 -7.06 9.88
N PHE A 31 11.01 -6.49 9.42
CA PHE A 31 12.36 -6.77 9.91
C PHE A 31 12.96 -5.56 10.63
N ASP A 32 13.83 -5.82 11.61
CA ASP A 32 14.88 -4.86 11.95
C ASP A 32 16.01 -5.02 10.92
N PRO A 33 16.25 -3.99 10.09
CA PRO A 33 17.19 -4.09 8.98
C PRO A 33 18.66 -4.22 9.42
N ARG A 34 19.02 -3.67 10.58
CA ARG A 34 20.41 -3.60 11.06
C ARG A 34 20.86 -4.96 11.58
N SER A 35 19.95 -5.65 12.26
CA SER A 35 20.19 -7.01 12.78
C SER A 35 19.79 -8.11 11.79
N GLY A 36 18.98 -7.79 10.79
CA GLY A 36 18.41 -8.77 9.86
C GLY A 36 17.34 -9.68 10.46
N LYS A 37 16.96 -9.45 11.73
CA LYS A 37 15.98 -10.26 12.47
C LYS A 37 14.56 -9.95 12.04
N LEU A 38 13.77 -10.99 11.86
CA LEU A 38 12.32 -10.91 11.70
C LEU A 38 11.70 -10.45 13.01
N LYS A 39 10.87 -9.40 12.95
CA LYS A 39 10.16 -8.86 14.12
C LYS A 39 8.74 -9.39 14.20
N ILE A 40 8.00 -9.30 13.10
CA ILE A 40 6.64 -9.84 12.99
C ILE A 40 6.39 -10.35 11.57
N GLU A 41 5.60 -11.41 11.48
CA GLU A 41 5.14 -12.02 10.24
C GLU A 41 3.65 -12.33 10.39
N ALA A 42 2.87 -12.09 9.34
CA ALA A 42 1.46 -12.45 9.29
C ALA A 42 1.02 -12.75 7.87
N MET A 43 -0.15 -13.41 7.74
CA MET A 43 -0.82 -13.55 6.46
C MET A 43 -1.31 -12.18 5.97
N GLY A 44 -1.10 -11.90 4.69
CA GLY A 44 -1.56 -10.67 4.05
C GLY A 44 -2.91 -10.84 3.39
N HIS A 45 -2.94 -10.66 2.07
CA HIS A 45 -4.13 -10.89 1.24
C HIS A 45 -4.20 -12.35 0.78
N ASP A 46 -5.41 -12.92 0.72
CA ASP A 46 -5.62 -14.35 0.41
C ASP A 46 -5.45 -14.72 -1.07
N GLY A 47 -5.48 -13.72 -1.95
CA GLY A 47 -5.32 -13.88 -3.39
C GLY A 47 -3.95 -14.41 -3.79
N ALA A 48 -3.88 -15.01 -4.98
CA ALA A 48 -2.63 -15.55 -5.55
C ALA A 48 -1.77 -14.50 -6.25
N LYS A 49 -2.32 -13.32 -6.52
CA LYS A 49 -1.64 -12.23 -7.22
C LYS A 49 -0.75 -11.41 -6.27
N PRO A 50 0.23 -10.65 -6.82
CA PRO A 50 1.12 -9.85 -5.99
C PRO A 50 0.39 -8.87 -5.07
N GLN A 51 0.91 -8.74 -3.86
CA GLN A 51 0.48 -7.77 -2.86
C GLN A 51 1.63 -6.82 -2.54
N LYS A 52 1.31 -5.60 -2.08
CA LYS A 52 2.28 -4.59 -1.66
C LYS A 52 1.92 -4.06 -0.28
N ALA A 53 2.93 -3.62 0.45
CA ALA A 53 2.78 -2.98 1.74
C ALA A 53 3.64 -1.71 1.80
N ILE A 54 3.08 -0.63 2.32
CA ILE A 54 3.78 0.62 2.62
C ILE A 54 3.51 1.04 4.07
N TYR A 55 4.46 1.72 4.68
CA TYR A 55 4.24 2.40 5.96
C TYR A 55 3.57 3.75 5.74
N LEU A 56 2.65 4.07 6.64
CA LEU A 56 2.09 5.41 6.80
C LEU A 56 2.89 6.20 7.84
N ARG A 57 2.66 7.52 7.90
CA ARG A 57 3.41 8.42 8.79
C ARG A 57 3.18 8.09 10.27
N ASN A 58 1.98 7.64 10.62
CA ASN A 58 1.60 7.22 11.98
C ASN A 58 2.13 5.82 12.37
N GLY A 59 2.86 5.14 11.49
CA GLY A 59 3.43 3.82 11.75
C GLY A 59 2.49 2.64 11.47
N HIS A 60 1.24 2.90 11.07
CA HIS A 60 0.38 1.87 10.48
C HIS A 60 0.91 1.44 9.10
N LEU A 61 0.42 0.31 8.62
CA LEU A 61 0.70 -0.19 7.29
C LEU A 61 -0.56 -0.13 6.44
N LEU A 62 -0.41 0.38 5.22
CA LEU A 62 -1.37 0.15 4.15
C LEU A 62 -0.88 -1.01 3.30
N THR A 63 -1.78 -1.95 3.03
CA THR A 63 -1.52 -3.07 2.12
C THR A 63 -2.52 -3.06 0.99
N VAL A 64 -2.06 -3.40 -0.21
CA VAL A 64 -2.93 -3.65 -1.37
C VAL A 64 -2.66 -5.05 -1.90
N GLY A 65 -3.70 -5.72 -2.37
CA GLY A 65 -3.60 -7.08 -2.84
C GLY A 65 -4.91 -7.52 -3.47
N PHE A 66 -5.19 -8.82 -3.37
CA PHE A 66 -6.37 -9.42 -3.98
C PHE A 66 -7.07 -10.37 -3.01
N SER A 67 -8.39 -10.45 -3.10
CA SER A 67 -9.18 -11.48 -2.43
C SER A 67 -8.91 -12.85 -3.04
N ARG A 68 -9.37 -13.91 -2.38
CA ARG A 68 -9.39 -15.27 -2.95
C ARG A 68 -10.18 -15.33 -4.27
N MET A 69 -11.18 -14.46 -4.42
CA MET A 69 -12.02 -14.31 -5.61
C MET A 69 -11.40 -13.38 -6.66
N SER A 70 -10.12 -13.00 -6.50
CA SER A 70 -9.38 -12.12 -7.40
C SER A 70 -9.90 -10.68 -7.49
N GLU A 71 -10.63 -10.21 -6.49
CA GLU A 71 -11.01 -8.80 -6.37
C GLU A 71 -9.87 -7.99 -5.78
N ARG A 72 -9.63 -6.77 -6.26
CA ARG A 72 -8.61 -5.89 -5.70
C ARG A 72 -9.04 -5.38 -4.35
N GLN A 73 -8.15 -5.44 -3.37
CA GLN A 73 -8.41 -5.05 -2.00
C GLN A 73 -7.33 -4.12 -1.47
N TYR A 74 -7.70 -3.26 -0.53
CA TYR A 74 -6.75 -2.59 0.35
C TYR A 74 -7.09 -2.89 1.81
N ALA A 75 -6.09 -2.81 2.69
CA ALA A 75 -6.28 -2.95 4.12
C ALA A 75 -5.35 -2.03 4.90
N LEU A 76 -5.87 -1.47 5.99
CA LEU A 76 -5.10 -0.73 6.99
C LEU A 76 -4.79 -1.66 8.16
N ARG A 77 -3.53 -1.72 8.60
CA ARG A 77 -3.04 -2.67 9.61
C ARG A 77 -2.15 -1.98 10.63
N LYS A 78 -2.19 -2.44 11.89
CA LYS A 78 -1.19 -2.06 12.90
C LYS A 78 0.02 -2.96 12.81
N GLU A 79 1.22 -2.43 13.03
CA GLU A 79 2.44 -3.26 13.14
C GLU A 79 2.30 -4.33 14.24
N SER A 80 1.65 -4.01 15.36
CA SER A 80 1.45 -4.92 16.48
C SER A 80 0.37 -6.00 16.25
N ALA A 81 -0.52 -5.80 15.27
CA ALA A 81 -1.65 -6.67 14.99
C ALA A 81 -1.74 -6.92 13.47
N LEU A 82 -0.63 -7.32 12.85
CA LEU A 82 -0.51 -7.37 11.40
C LEU A 82 -1.48 -8.36 10.74
N SER A 83 -1.87 -9.43 11.44
CA SER A 83 -2.84 -10.43 10.98
C SER A 83 -4.29 -9.95 11.02
N ASP A 84 -4.61 -8.94 11.83
CA ASP A 84 -5.96 -8.44 12.06
C ASP A 84 -6.07 -7.01 11.53
N PRO A 85 -6.52 -6.83 10.26
CA PRO A 85 -6.61 -5.52 9.66
C PRO A 85 -7.66 -4.66 10.38
N ILE A 86 -7.34 -3.38 10.61
CA ILE A 86 -8.29 -2.38 11.13
C ILE A 86 -9.49 -2.26 10.17
N ILE A 87 -9.20 -2.22 8.87
CA ILE A 87 -10.18 -2.29 7.78
C ILE A 87 -9.59 -3.13 6.64
N LEU A 88 -10.47 -3.81 5.91
CA LEU A 88 -10.19 -4.52 4.67
C LEU A 88 -11.34 -4.23 3.72
N GLU A 89 -11.06 -3.55 2.62
CA GLU A 89 -12.08 -3.10 1.67
C GLU A 89 -11.81 -3.63 0.28
N THR A 90 -12.88 -4.01 -0.41
CA THR A 90 -12.86 -4.48 -1.80
C THR A 90 -13.13 -3.31 -2.74
N LEU A 91 -12.31 -3.16 -3.78
CA LEU A 91 -12.39 -2.08 -4.76
C LEU A 91 -13.16 -2.47 -6.02
N ASP A 92 -12.70 -3.50 -6.72
CA ASP A 92 -13.26 -3.98 -7.98
C ASP A 92 -12.66 -5.35 -8.36
N THR A 93 -13.01 -5.87 -9.54
CA THR A 93 -12.57 -7.19 -10.05
C THR A 93 -11.49 -7.08 -11.13
N THR A 94 -10.82 -5.94 -11.30
CA THR A 94 -9.81 -5.81 -12.37
C THR A 94 -8.51 -6.54 -12.00
N ASN A 95 -7.67 -6.80 -13.00
CA ASN A 95 -6.49 -7.64 -12.84
C ASN A 95 -5.21 -6.87 -12.48
N GLY A 96 -5.20 -5.55 -12.58
CA GLY A 96 -4.01 -4.73 -12.38
C GLY A 96 -3.53 -4.74 -10.93
N VAL A 97 -2.25 -5.06 -10.72
CA VAL A 97 -1.62 -4.96 -9.39
C VAL A 97 -1.55 -3.49 -8.98
N LEU A 98 -2.24 -3.15 -7.90
CA LEU A 98 -2.26 -1.80 -7.35
C LEU A 98 -0.88 -1.38 -6.82
N TYR A 99 -0.55 -0.12 -7.06
CA TYR A 99 0.57 0.60 -6.50
C TYR A 99 0.02 1.71 -5.60
N PRO A 100 0.25 1.63 -4.28
CA PRO A 100 -0.15 2.69 -3.37
C PRO A 100 0.91 3.78 -3.35
N PHE A 101 0.49 5.01 -3.61
CA PHE A 101 1.29 6.22 -3.44
C PHE A 101 0.69 7.03 -2.31
N TYR A 102 1.45 7.24 -1.23
CA TYR A 102 0.97 7.94 -0.05
C TYR A 102 1.71 9.27 0.10
N ASP A 103 0.93 10.33 0.26
CA ASP A 103 1.39 11.67 0.60
C ASP A 103 1.20 11.91 2.10
N PRO A 104 2.28 11.91 2.90
CA PRO A 104 2.18 12.05 4.35
C PRO A 104 1.88 13.47 4.81
N ASP A 105 2.02 14.49 3.95
CA ASP A 105 1.84 15.89 4.37
C ASP A 105 0.35 16.26 4.43
N VAL A 106 -0.47 15.60 3.61
CA VAL A 106 -1.92 15.82 3.50
C VAL A 106 -2.73 14.55 3.71
N ASN A 107 -2.08 13.46 4.12
CA ASN A 107 -2.67 12.14 4.31
C ASN A 107 -3.49 11.60 3.13
N LEU A 108 -3.05 11.91 1.91
CA LEU A 108 -3.70 11.40 0.70
C LEU A 108 -3.06 10.09 0.24
N LEU A 109 -3.92 9.14 -0.11
CA LEU A 109 -3.54 7.87 -0.72
C LEU A 109 -4.05 7.83 -2.16
N TYR A 110 -3.16 7.57 -3.11
CA TYR A 110 -3.48 7.32 -4.51
C TYR A 110 -3.26 5.85 -4.84
N LEU A 111 -4.26 5.23 -5.44
CA LEU A 111 -4.23 3.84 -5.89
C LEU A 111 -4.35 3.81 -7.40
N CYS A 112 -3.36 3.19 -8.05
CA CYS A 112 -3.33 3.03 -9.50
C CYS A 112 -2.69 1.68 -9.85
N ALA A 113 -3.03 1.09 -11.00
CA ALA A 113 -2.40 -0.14 -11.48
C ALA A 113 -2.06 -0.08 -12.97
N LYS A 114 -0.95 -0.69 -13.38
CA LYS A 114 -0.60 -0.77 -14.82
C LYS A 114 -1.76 -1.41 -15.58
N GLY A 115 -2.19 -0.76 -16.67
CA GLY A 115 -3.34 -1.16 -17.48
C GLY A 115 -4.65 -0.49 -17.09
N ASP A 116 -4.76 0.11 -15.90
CA ASP A 116 -5.93 0.93 -15.55
C ASP A 116 -5.87 2.27 -16.30
N SER A 117 -7.02 2.87 -16.58
CA SER A 117 -7.11 4.24 -17.09
C SER A 117 -7.57 5.25 -16.04
N ASN A 118 -7.56 4.84 -14.76
CA ASN A 118 -8.01 5.64 -13.63
C ASN A 118 -6.99 5.68 -12.48
N ILE A 119 -7.13 6.69 -11.62
CA ILE A 119 -6.41 6.83 -10.35
C ILE A 119 -7.46 7.15 -9.30
N ARG A 120 -7.64 6.26 -8.32
CA ARG A 120 -8.51 6.51 -7.16
C ARG A 120 -7.71 7.18 -6.06
N TYR A 121 -8.30 8.14 -5.38
CA TYR A 121 -7.64 8.79 -4.24
C TYR A 121 -8.56 8.93 -3.03
N PHE A 122 -7.92 8.81 -1.87
CA PHE A 122 -8.56 8.66 -0.57
C PHE A 122 -7.85 9.55 0.44
N GLU A 123 -8.58 9.99 1.46
CA GLU A 123 -8.03 10.61 2.67
C GLU A 123 -7.87 9.55 3.76
N ILE A 124 -6.73 9.54 4.43
CA ILE A 124 -6.50 8.69 5.60
C ILE A 124 -6.66 9.53 6.88
N THR A 125 -7.52 9.07 7.78
CA THR A 125 -7.79 9.71 9.08
C THR A 125 -7.70 8.69 10.21
N ASP A 126 -7.71 9.17 11.45
CA ASP A 126 -7.70 8.33 12.65
C ASP A 126 -9.11 7.90 13.10
N GLU A 127 -10.16 8.30 12.38
CA GLU A 127 -11.56 7.99 12.67
C GLU A 127 -12.16 7.05 11.63
N ALA A 128 -13.00 6.11 12.06
CA ALA A 128 -13.70 5.19 11.15
C ALA A 128 -14.52 5.95 10.09
N PRO A 129 -14.53 5.52 8.81
CA PRO A 129 -13.94 4.30 8.26
C PRO A 129 -12.42 4.33 8.00
N TYR A 130 -11.67 5.30 8.52
CA TYR A 130 -10.21 5.49 8.46
C TYR A 130 -9.67 5.84 7.07
N ILE A 131 -10.17 5.22 6.00
CA ILE A 131 -9.81 5.52 4.63
C ILE A 131 -11.08 5.98 3.90
N HIS A 132 -11.15 7.27 3.61
CA HIS A 132 -12.32 7.91 3.02
C HIS A 132 -12.08 8.12 1.53
N TYR A 133 -12.94 7.56 0.69
CA TYR A 133 -12.88 7.81 -0.74
C TYR A 133 -13.18 9.29 -1.03
N ILE A 134 -12.28 9.94 -1.78
CA ILE A 134 -12.50 11.32 -2.22
C ILE A 134 -13.11 11.31 -3.63
N SER A 135 -12.33 10.83 -4.61
CA SER A 135 -12.73 10.82 -6.01
C SER A 135 -11.80 9.94 -6.86
N THR A 136 -12.06 9.89 -8.15
CA THR A 136 -11.30 9.12 -9.14
C THR A 136 -10.98 10.01 -10.33
N TYR A 137 -9.70 10.14 -10.66
CA TYR A 137 -9.29 10.64 -11.97
C TYR A 137 -9.52 9.55 -13.01
N GLN A 138 -10.08 9.91 -14.17
CA GLN A 138 -10.35 8.98 -15.28
C GLN A 138 -9.79 9.54 -16.59
N SER A 139 -9.30 8.63 -17.43
CA SER A 139 -8.83 8.93 -18.78
C SER A 139 -9.21 7.79 -19.73
N SER A 140 -9.03 7.99 -21.03
CA SER A 140 -9.18 6.95 -22.06
C SER A 140 -7.95 6.05 -22.18
N GLU A 141 -6.78 6.50 -21.71
CA GLU A 141 -5.50 5.84 -21.97
C GLU A 141 -5.10 4.94 -20.80
N PRO A 142 -4.79 3.65 -21.06
CA PRO A 142 -4.30 2.76 -20.03
C PRO A 142 -2.86 3.10 -19.62
N GLN A 143 -2.61 3.22 -18.32
CA GLN A 143 -1.31 3.59 -17.80
C GLN A 143 -0.27 2.47 -17.97
N ARG A 144 0.92 2.82 -18.45
CA ARG A 144 2.06 1.87 -18.62
C ARG A 144 3.01 1.85 -17.42
N GLY A 145 2.92 2.86 -16.57
CA GLY A 145 3.68 3.09 -15.36
C GLY A 145 3.19 4.38 -14.71
N MET A 146 3.61 4.64 -13.48
CA MET A 146 3.28 5.86 -12.75
C MET A 146 4.48 6.30 -11.92
N GLY A 147 4.70 7.61 -11.85
CA GLY A 147 5.68 8.23 -10.96
C GLY A 147 4.99 9.30 -10.12
N MET A 148 5.48 9.51 -8.91
CA MET A 148 4.99 10.59 -8.03
C MET A 148 6.11 11.60 -7.84
N MET A 149 5.83 12.87 -8.14
CA MET A 149 6.79 13.96 -7.94
C MET A 149 7.01 14.16 -6.42
N PRO A 150 8.26 14.09 -5.91
CA PRO A 150 8.53 14.43 -4.52
C PRO A 150 8.20 15.89 -4.25
N LYS A 151 7.75 16.21 -3.02
CA LYS A 151 7.36 17.57 -2.62
C LYS A 151 8.41 18.65 -2.91
N ARG A 152 9.70 18.31 -2.87
CA ARG A 152 10.81 19.22 -3.22
C ARG A 152 10.75 19.72 -4.67
N GLY A 153 10.09 18.98 -5.56
CA GLY A 153 9.86 19.34 -6.95
C GLY A 153 8.52 20.05 -7.20
N CYS A 154 7.71 20.26 -6.16
CA CYS A 154 6.43 20.96 -6.26
C CYS A 154 6.56 22.39 -5.73
N ASP A 155 5.97 23.37 -6.41
CA ASP A 155 5.82 24.71 -5.86
C ASP A 155 4.65 24.73 -4.87
N VAL A 156 4.96 24.49 -3.60
CA VAL A 156 3.95 24.43 -2.51
C VAL A 156 3.36 25.81 -2.16
N ARG A 157 3.85 26.90 -2.74
CA ARG A 157 3.31 28.25 -2.53
C ARG A 157 2.27 28.64 -3.56
N ASN A 158 2.28 27.96 -4.71
CA ASN A 158 1.31 28.15 -5.77
C ASN A 158 0.28 27.01 -5.70
N CYS A 159 -0.59 27.09 -4.69
CA CYS A 159 -1.79 26.26 -4.61
C CYS A 159 -2.92 26.99 -5.33
N GLU A 160 -3.66 26.27 -6.18
CA GLU A 160 -4.76 26.78 -7.02
C GLU A 160 -5.74 27.70 -6.29
#